data_AF-A0A0Q5Q6P0-F1
#
_entry.id   AF-A0A0Q5Q6P0-F1
#
_cell.length_a   1.000
_cell.length_b   1.000
_cell.length_c   1.000
_cell.angle_alpha   90.00
_cell.angle_beta   90.00
_cell.angle_gamma   90.00
#
_symmetry.space_group_name_H-M   'P 1'
#
loop_
_entity.id
_entity.type
_entity.pdbx_description
1 polymer ?
#
loop_
_entity_poly.entity_id
_entity_poly.type
_entity_poly.pdbx_seq_one_letter_code
_entity_poly.pdbx_strand_id
1 'polypeptide(L)'
;MKNSICLTAFLALNLISCSKRKSAAATEVNELKLQYDTTAIDSFSPGAVSVDVAREIRMSSQKYQDSVREALRIEKETKKIEEALLKEKKAEDDKKKKTAEAEKSSQ
;
A
#
# COMPACT_ATOMS: atom_id res chain seq x y z
N MET A 1 -6.24 67.77 -61.72
CA MET A 1 -5.68 67.96 -60.36
C MET A 1 -6.73 68.00 -59.23
N LYS A 2 -8.04 68.12 -59.50
CA LYS A 2 -9.08 68.07 -58.43
C LYS A 2 -9.44 66.64 -57.99
N ASN A 3 -9.48 65.69 -58.92
CA ASN A 3 -9.87 64.30 -58.62
C ASN A 3 -8.76 63.51 -57.88
N SER A 4 -7.50 63.92 -58.03
CA SER A 4 -6.35 63.32 -57.35
C SER A 4 -6.28 63.68 -55.86
N ILE A 5 -6.77 64.88 -55.49
CA ILE A 5 -6.80 65.35 -54.09
C ILE A 5 -7.86 64.58 -53.28
N CYS A 6 -9.02 64.28 -53.89
CA CYS A 6 -10.00 63.42 -53.23
C CYS A 6 -9.44 62.01 -52.99
N LEU A 7 -8.74 61.44 -53.98
CA LEU A 7 -8.22 60.07 -53.85
C LEU A 7 -7.16 59.95 -52.74
N THR A 8 -6.26 60.93 -52.62
CA THR A 8 -5.26 60.95 -51.54
C THR A 8 -5.90 61.20 -50.16
N ALA A 9 -6.93 62.04 -50.09
CA ALA A 9 -7.68 62.27 -48.85
C ALA A 9 -8.42 61.01 -48.37
N PHE A 10 -9.07 60.26 -49.28
CA PHE A 10 -9.70 58.98 -48.95
C PHE A 10 -8.68 57.94 -48.49
N LEU A 11 -7.50 57.87 -49.12
CA LEU A 11 -6.44 56.93 -48.72
C LEU A 11 -5.90 57.26 -47.32
N ALA A 12 -5.68 58.54 -47.03
CA ALA A 12 -5.23 59.00 -45.71
C ALA A 12 -6.26 58.69 -44.60
N LEU A 13 -7.56 58.84 -44.90
CA LEU A 13 -8.63 58.58 -43.94
C LEU A 13 -8.72 57.08 -43.58
N ASN A 14 -8.51 56.19 -44.56
CA ASN A 14 -8.48 54.74 -44.32
C ASN A 14 -7.26 54.30 -43.50
N LEU A 15 -6.10 54.95 -43.66
CA LEU A 15 -4.90 54.66 -42.88
C LEU A 15 -5.05 55.05 -41.40
N ILE A 16 -5.73 56.17 -41.11
CA ILE A 16 -5.99 56.61 -39.73
C ILE A 16 -7.04 55.72 -39.05
N SER A 17 -8.03 55.21 -39.80
CA SER A 17 -9.09 54.36 -39.26
C SER A 17 -8.61 52.98 -38.81
N CYS A 18 -7.48 52.48 -39.32
CA CYS A 18 -6.87 51.22 -38.89
C CYS A 18 -5.84 51.38 -37.75
N SER A 19 -5.51 52.59 -37.33
CA SER A 19 -4.52 52.83 -36.26
C SER A 19 -5.11 52.61 -34.85
N LYS A 20 -6.44 52.63 -34.69
CA LYS A 20 -7.11 52.29 -33.42
C LYS A 20 -7.43 50.80 -33.31
N ARG A 21 -6.38 49.98 -33.30
CA ARG A 21 -6.41 48.74 -32.52
C ARG A 21 -5.62 49.02 -31.26
N LYS A 22 -6.29 49.58 -30.24
CA LYS A 22 -5.85 49.30 -28.88
C LYS A 22 -5.72 47.78 -28.83
N SER A 23 -4.51 47.28 -28.57
CA SER A 23 -4.34 45.95 -27.99
C SER A 23 -5.48 45.84 -26.98
N ALA A 24 -6.47 44.98 -27.28
CA ALA A 24 -7.45 44.61 -26.29
C ALA A 24 -6.56 44.16 -25.15
N ALA A 25 -6.50 44.99 -24.09
CA ALA A 25 -5.64 44.80 -22.95
C ALA A 25 -5.63 43.31 -22.76
N ALA A 26 -4.45 42.68 -22.97
CA ALA A 26 -4.30 41.24 -22.80
C ALA A 26 -5.09 41.00 -21.54
N THR A 27 -6.22 40.30 -21.67
CA THR A 27 -6.98 39.95 -20.50
C THR A 27 -5.95 39.11 -19.79
N GLU A 28 -5.22 39.73 -18.86
CA GLU A 28 -4.71 39.09 -17.70
C GLU A 28 -6.01 38.53 -17.15
N VAL A 29 -6.34 37.35 -17.69
CA VAL A 29 -6.91 36.29 -16.92
C VAL A 29 -5.93 36.28 -15.77
N ASN A 30 -6.25 37.08 -14.75
CA ASN A 30 -5.85 36.81 -13.39
C ASN A 30 -6.42 35.42 -13.21
N GLU A 31 -5.65 34.45 -13.68
CA GLU A 31 -5.81 33.04 -13.43
C GLU A 31 -5.66 33.06 -11.92
N LEU A 32 -6.81 33.16 -11.25
CA LEU A 32 -6.94 33.11 -9.81
C LEU A 32 -6.43 31.73 -9.47
N LYS A 33 -5.10 31.60 -9.41
CA LYS A 33 -4.39 30.38 -9.15
C LYS A 33 -4.62 30.15 -7.68
N LEU A 34 -5.79 29.57 -7.40
CA LEU A 34 -6.18 29.09 -6.09
C LEU A 34 -5.00 28.24 -5.62
N GLN A 35 -4.34 28.69 -4.57
CA GLN A 35 -3.31 27.86 -3.94
C GLN A 35 -4.06 26.76 -3.20
N TYR A 36 -4.22 25.63 -3.88
CA TYR A 36 -4.59 24.39 -3.23
C TYR A 36 -3.32 23.63 -2.88
N ASP A 37 -3.36 22.98 -1.73
CA ASP A 37 -2.31 22.07 -1.32
C ASP A 37 -2.30 20.87 -2.27
N THR A 38 -1.24 20.75 -3.07
CA THR A 38 -0.98 19.60 -3.95
C THR A 38 -0.02 18.61 -3.31
N THR A 39 0.16 18.65 -1.99
CA THR A 39 0.96 17.64 -1.30
C THR A 39 0.39 16.26 -1.62
N ALA A 40 1.24 15.39 -2.15
CA ALA A 40 0.87 14.03 -2.41
C ALA A 40 0.74 13.31 -1.07
N ILE A 41 -0.50 13.15 -0.60
CA ILE A 41 -0.82 12.30 0.54
C ILE A 41 -1.03 10.89 0.00
N ASP A 42 -0.11 9.99 0.35
CA ASP A 42 -0.25 8.57 0.02
C ASP A 42 -1.43 7.97 0.79
N SER A 43 -2.19 7.08 0.16
CA SER A 43 -3.28 6.34 0.79
C SER A 43 -2.82 5.41 1.92
N PHE A 44 -1.51 5.23 2.08
CA PHE A 44 -0.90 4.46 3.17
C PHE A 44 -0.19 5.33 4.23
N SER A 45 -0.28 6.66 4.11
CA SER A 45 0.37 7.57 5.05
C SER A 45 -0.33 7.60 6.42
N PRO A 46 0.36 8.01 7.50
CA PRO A 46 -0.24 8.09 8.84
C PRO A 46 -1.48 8.99 8.83
N GLY A 47 -2.63 8.45 9.26
CA GLY A 47 -3.91 9.15 9.24
C GLY A 47 -4.77 8.90 7.99
N ALA A 48 -4.30 8.12 7.02
CA ALA A 48 -5.10 7.71 5.86
C ALA A 48 -6.25 6.73 6.23
N VAL A 49 -6.13 6.05 7.36
CA VAL A 49 -7.15 5.15 7.91
C VAL A 49 -7.86 5.77 9.11
N SER A 50 -9.14 5.44 9.29
CA SER A 50 -9.89 5.87 10.47
C SER A 50 -9.33 5.24 11.75
N VAL A 51 -9.56 5.89 12.88
CA VAL A 51 -9.11 5.41 14.20
C VAL A 51 -9.65 4.01 14.51
N ASP A 52 -10.88 3.71 14.08
CA ASP A 52 -11.51 2.42 14.32
C ASP A 52 -10.88 1.32 13.47
N VAL A 53 -10.58 1.61 12.19
CA VAL A 53 -9.87 0.67 11.31
C VAL A 53 -8.47 0.41 11.83
N ALA A 54 -7.73 1.44 12.24
CA ALA A 54 -6.42 1.28 12.86
C ALA A 54 -6.46 0.42 14.13
N ARG A 55 -7.51 0.58 14.95
CA ARG A 55 -7.74 -0.23 16.15
C ARG A 55 -8.02 -1.69 15.80
N GLU A 56 -8.88 -1.94 14.82
CA GLU A 56 -9.20 -3.28 14.36
C GLU A 56 -7.97 -4.01 13.83
N ILE A 57 -7.17 -3.35 12.99
CA ILE A 57 -5.90 -3.87 12.48
C ILE A 57 -4.95 -4.25 13.64
N ARG A 58 -4.85 -3.40 14.67
CA ARG A 58 -4.01 -3.70 15.83
C ARG A 58 -4.51 -4.93 16.60
N MET A 59 -5.82 -5.01 16.84
CA MET A 59 -6.42 -6.14 17.56
C MET A 59 -6.30 -7.45 16.77
N SER A 60 -6.53 -7.41 15.45
CA SER A 60 -6.42 -8.59 14.59
C SER A 60 -4.98 -9.08 14.50
N SER A 61 -4.01 -8.17 14.40
CA SER A 61 -2.57 -8.50 14.39
C SER A 61 -2.14 -9.19 15.68
N GLN A 62 -2.59 -8.69 16.84
CA GLN A 62 -2.31 -9.31 18.14
C GLN A 62 -2.92 -10.72 18.22
N LYS A 63 -4.21 -10.87 17.88
CA LYS A 63 -4.89 -12.18 17.85
C LYS A 63 -4.19 -13.20 16.95
N TYR A 64 -3.70 -12.76 15.80
CA TYR A 64 -2.94 -13.63 14.89
C TYR A 64 -1.64 -14.10 15.53
N GLN A 65 -0.87 -13.19 16.13
CA GLN A 65 0.38 -13.54 16.81
C GLN A 65 0.15 -14.51 17.98
N ASP A 66 -0.92 -14.30 18.75
CA ASP A 66 -1.28 -15.19 19.86
C ASP A 66 -1.68 -16.58 19.35
N SER A 67 -2.47 -16.64 18.28
CA SER A 67 -2.86 -17.89 17.63
C SER A 67 -1.64 -18.69 17.13
N VAL A 68 -0.68 -18.00 16.50
CA VAL A 68 0.56 -18.63 16.02
C VAL A 68 1.39 -19.16 17.20
N ARG A 69 1.48 -18.41 18.29
CA ARG A 69 2.21 -18.84 19.48
C ARG A 69 1.59 -20.09 20.11
N GLU A 70 0.27 -20.13 20.18
CA GLU A 70 -0.45 -21.27 20.73
C GLU A 70 -0.29 -22.53 19.87
N ALA A 71 -0.39 -22.39 18.54
CA ALA A 71 -0.11 -23.49 17.62
C ALA A 71 1.30 -24.07 17.81
N LEU A 72 2.31 -23.20 17.95
CA LEU A 72 3.69 -23.62 18.23
C LEU A 72 3.86 -24.26 19.60
N ARG A 73 3.08 -23.85 20.61
CA ARG A 73 3.10 -24.47 21.94
C ARG A 73 2.58 -25.90 21.86
N ILE A 74 1.43 -26.10 21.21
CA ILE A 74 0.81 -27.41 21.01
C ILE A 74 1.76 -28.33 20.23
N GLU A 75 2.36 -27.84 19.14
CA GLU A 75 3.32 -28.64 18.34
C GLU A 75 4.53 -29.10 19.15
N LYS A 76 5.04 -28.26 20.06
CA LYS A 76 6.15 -28.66 20.95
C LYS A 76 5.71 -29.70 21.96
N GLU A 77 4.50 -29.60 22.49
CA GLU A 77 3.95 -30.57 23.43
C GLU A 77 3.68 -31.92 22.77
N THR A 78 3.10 -31.93 21.58
CA THR A 78 2.87 -33.17 20.82
C THR A 78 4.18 -33.87 20.48
N LYS A 79 5.21 -33.14 20.01
CA LYS A 79 6.53 -33.71 19.74
C LYS A 79 7.17 -34.33 20.98
N LYS A 80 7.07 -33.67 22.15
CA LYS A 80 7.59 -34.22 23.41
C LYS A 80 6.88 -35.51 23.81
N ILE A 81 5.56 -35.56 23.63
CA ILE A 81 4.77 -36.76 23.93
C ILE A 81 5.12 -37.89 22.96
N GLU A 82 5.22 -37.61 21.66
CA GLU A 82 5.63 -38.58 20.65
C GLU A 82 7.03 -39.14 20.92
N GLU A 83 7.99 -38.28 21.27
CA GLU A 83 9.33 -38.72 21.65
C GLU A 83 9.34 -39.61 22.91
N ALA A 84 8.52 -39.29 23.91
CA ALA A 84 8.37 -40.11 25.10
C ALA A 84 7.77 -41.49 24.77
N LEU A 85 6.71 -41.52 23.98
CA LEU A 85 6.06 -42.75 23.52
C LEU A 85 6.99 -43.61 22.66
N LEU A 86 7.80 -43.00 21.79
CA LEU A 86 8.80 -43.70 20.98
C LEU A 86 9.89 -44.32 21.85
N LYS A 87 10.36 -43.62 22.89
CA LYS A 87 11.34 -44.15 23.84
C LYS A 87 10.76 -45.30 24.66
N GLU A 88 9.52 -45.18 25.11
CA GLU A 88 8.83 -46.23 25.86
C GLU A 88 8.65 -47.50 25.01
N LYS A 89 8.14 -47.37 23.78
CA LYS A 89 8.00 -48.51 22.85
C LYS A 89 9.32 -49.21 22.56
N LYS A 90 10.39 -48.45 22.30
CA LYS A 90 11.74 -49.03 22.09
C LYS A 90 12.23 -49.79 23.33
N ALA A 91 12.00 -49.25 24.52
CA ALA A 91 12.38 -49.91 25.77
C ALA A 91 11.56 -51.19 26.04
N GLU A 92 10.28 -51.19 25.67
CA GLU A 92 9.42 -52.37 25.79
C GLU A 92 9.80 -53.47 24.77
N ASP A 93 10.09 -53.09 23.53
CA ASP A 93 10.55 -54.02 22.49
C ASP A 93 11.91 -54.66 22.83
N ASP A 94 12.84 -53.87 23.38
CA ASP A 94 14.14 -54.38 23.85
C ASP A 94 13.99 -55.31 25.05
N LYS A 95 13.04 -55.03 25.97
CA LYS A 95 12.71 -55.95 27.06
C LYS A 95 12.13 -57.25 26.54
N LYS A 96 11.18 -57.20 25.60
CA LYS A 96 10.58 -58.39 24.97
C LYS A 96 11.60 -59.25 24.24
N LYS A 97 12.56 -58.64 23.54
CA LYS A 97 13.66 -59.37 22.88
C LYS A 97 14.56 -60.08 23.89
N LYS A 98 14.90 -59.41 25.00
CA LYS A 98 15.75 -59.98 26.05
C LYS A 98 15.07 -61.14 26.79
N THR A 99 13.75 -61.07 27.04
CA THR A 99 13.02 -62.22 27.61
C THR A 99 12.91 -63.37 26.61
N ALA A 100 12.66 -63.10 25.33
CA ALA A 100 12.58 -64.15 24.30
C ALA A 100 13.92 -64.86 24.04
N GLU A 101 15.05 -64.18 24.19
CA GLU A 101 16.38 -64.80 24.10
C GLU A 101 16.72 -65.64 25.35
N ALA A 102 16.33 -65.18 26.55
CA ALA A 102 16.55 -65.93 27.80
C ALA A 102 15.71 -67.22 27.89
N GLU A 103 14.51 -67.22 27.31
CA GLU A 103 13.67 -68.42 27.21
C GLU A 103 14.22 -69.43 26.19
N LYS A 104 14.86 -68.97 25.10
CA LYS A 104 15.51 -69.86 24.12
C LYS A 104 16.85 -70.44 24.58
N SER A 105 17.51 -69.86 25.58
CA SER A 105 18.77 -70.38 26.13
C SER A 105 18.57 -71.31 27.34
N SER A 106 17.34 -71.50 27.81
CA SER A 106 16.99 -72.39 28.93
C SER A 106 16.20 -73.64 28.50
N GLN A 107 16.07 -73.88 27.20
CA GLN A 107 15.54 -75.09 26.56
C GLN A 107 16.67 -75.83 25.85
#